data_AF-A0A6H0XQH8-F1
#
_entry.id   AF-A0A6H0XQH8-F1
#
_cell.length_a   1.000
_cell.length_b   1.000
_cell.length_c   1.000
_cell.angle_alpha   90.00
_cell.angle_beta   90.00
_cell.angle_gamma   90.00
#
_symmetry.space_group_name_H-M   'P 1'
#
loop_
_entity.id
_entity.type
_entity.pdbx_description
1 polymer ?
#
loop_
_entity_poly.entity_id
_entity_poly.type
_entity_poly.pdbx_seq_one_letter_code
_entity_poly.pdbx_strand_id
1 'polypeptide(L)'
;MPLKGPSPLFVLPPRFLCPNVSRTFLREIHSIDNKKPSMNNRYNNMNGNLLGASQQAAFLRKENIIPRRSGALVIKQGMTGIYDPVTARRQACTVLQLDRCQVVSHKTMRKHGYWAVQIGSGTTESRNVSRPMRGHFAAQEVPISRDLAEFRVRNEAGLIPVGTVITADLFHEGQCVDVRAITKGKGFAGGMKRHGFSGQPASHGTSLTHRAMGSAGASQGSGSRVLPGKRMAGRMGGERHTIQNLKVMKVDKENGIVVVSGPVPGPKKSIVHIQDALKKPWAEAPTFPAPEVAAT
;
A
#
# COMPACT_ATOMS: atom_id res chain seq x y z
N MET A 1 19.46 67.30 1.79
CA MET A 1 18.17 66.96 2.43
C MET A 1 17.71 65.60 1.90
N PRO A 2 17.63 64.53 2.71
CA PRO A 2 17.13 63.24 2.23
C PRO A 2 15.59 63.24 2.19
N LEU A 3 15.03 62.75 1.07
CA LEU A 3 13.59 62.62 0.86
C LEU A 3 13.00 61.53 1.77
N LYS A 4 11.96 61.89 2.51
CA LYS A 4 11.20 61.00 3.40
C LYS A 4 10.28 60.12 2.55
N GLY A 5 10.49 58.80 2.55
CA GLY A 5 9.63 57.84 1.85
C GLY A 5 8.22 57.77 2.46
N PRO A 6 7.20 57.26 1.71
CA PRO A 6 5.82 57.24 2.17
C PRO A 6 5.64 56.25 3.33
N SER A 7 5.04 56.73 4.43
CA SER A 7 4.57 55.89 5.52
C SER A 7 3.41 54.98 5.06
N PRO A 8 3.38 53.69 5.41
CA PRO A 8 2.25 52.84 5.09
C PRO A 8 1.05 53.26 5.94
N LEU A 9 0.08 53.93 5.30
CA LEU A 9 -1.26 54.09 5.85
C LEU A 9 -1.90 52.70 5.95
N PHE A 10 -2.28 52.32 7.19
CA PHE A 10 -2.88 51.05 7.61
C PHE A 10 -1.92 49.89 7.95
N VAL A 11 -1.31 49.98 9.14
CA VAL A 11 -0.88 48.80 9.90
C VAL A 11 -1.95 48.50 10.96
N LEU A 12 -3.04 47.86 10.55
CA LEU A 12 -3.86 47.12 11.51
C LEU A 12 -3.24 45.71 11.65
N PRO A 13 -2.89 45.26 12.86
CA PRO A 13 -2.36 43.92 13.03
C PRO A 13 -3.45 42.90 12.60
N PRO A 14 -3.11 41.85 11.83
CA PRO A 14 -4.07 40.87 11.31
C PRO A 14 -4.82 40.06 12.40
N ARG A 15 -4.50 40.30 13.68
CA ARG A 15 -5.10 39.67 14.85
C ARG A 15 -6.41 40.31 15.31
N PHE A 16 -6.70 41.56 14.94
CA PHE A 16 -7.89 42.25 15.45
C PHE A 16 -9.18 41.87 14.69
N LEU A 17 -9.08 41.59 13.38
CA LEU A 17 -10.22 41.24 12.53
C LEU A 17 -10.57 39.74 12.54
N CYS A 18 -9.65 38.89 13.00
CA CYS A 18 -9.83 37.46 13.07
C CYS A 18 -9.49 36.98 14.49
N PRO A 19 -10.45 37.02 15.46
CA PRO A 19 -10.24 36.30 16.70
C PRO A 19 -9.92 34.86 16.34
N ASN A 20 -8.91 34.31 17.00
CA ASN A 20 -8.46 32.94 16.82
C ASN A 20 -9.62 32.04 17.24
N VAL A 21 -10.57 31.78 16.34
CA VAL A 21 -11.57 30.73 16.52
C VAL A 21 -10.72 29.49 16.60
N SER A 22 -10.52 28.99 17.83
CA SER A 22 -9.95 27.69 18.05
C SER A 22 -10.90 26.72 17.36
N ARG A 23 -10.64 26.44 16.09
CA ARG A 23 -11.19 25.28 15.41
C ARG A 23 -10.50 24.10 16.07
N THR A 24 -10.91 23.77 17.30
CA THR A 24 -10.85 22.43 17.83
C THR A 24 -11.70 21.62 16.87
N PHE A 25 -11.08 21.21 15.76
CA PHE A 25 -11.54 20.05 15.05
C PHE A 25 -11.53 18.93 16.09
N LEU A 26 -12.70 18.60 16.64
CA LEU A 26 -12.94 17.34 17.36
C LEU A 26 -12.62 16.25 16.34
N ARG A 27 -11.35 15.83 16.32
CA ARG A 27 -10.74 15.21 15.13
C ARG A 27 -10.95 13.71 15.08
N GLU A 28 -11.50 13.15 16.13
CA GLU A 28 -12.05 11.81 16.22
C GLU A 28 -13.21 11.97 17.20
N ILE A 29 -14.44 11.71 16.78
CA ILE A 29 -15.71 12.19 17.38
C ILE A 29 -15.88 11.91 18.91
N HIS A 30 -14.97 11.14 19.52
CA HIS A 30 -15.06 10.70 20.92
C HIS A 30 -13.85 11.05 21.82
N SER A 31 -12.73 11.59 21.30
CA SER A 31 -11.55 11.86 22.14
C SER A 31 -11.26 13.36 22.26
N ILE A 32 -11.07 13.81 23.49
CA ILE A 32 -10.64 15.18 23.85
C ILE A 32 -9.11 15.21 24.07
N ASP A 33 -8.44 14.05 24.05
CA ASP A 33 -6.99 13.95 24.28
C ASP A 33 -6.18 14.64 23.17
N ASN A 34 -5.02 15.15 23.56
CA ASN A 34 -4.07 15.75 22.63
C ASN A 34 -3.55 14.71 21.61
N LYS A 35 -3.27 15.16 20.38
CA LYS A 35 -2.82 14.34 19.23
C LYS A 35 -1.58 13.46 19.50
N LYS A 36 -0.74 13.83 20.47
CA LYS A 36 0.43 13.00 20.84
C LYS A 36 -0.08 11.85 21.71
N PRO A 37 0.25 10.59 21.41
CA PRO A 37 -0.18 9.47 22.23
C PRO A 37 0.25 9.76 23.67
N SER A 38 -0.71 9.90 24.58
CA SER A 38 -0.39 10.02 25.99
C SER A 38 0.31 8.71 26.40
N MET A 39 1.36 8.81 27.23
CA MET A 39 2.03 7.63 27.79
C MET A 39 1.07 6.79 28.67
N ASN A 40 -0.16 7.25 28.86
CA ASN A 40 -1.18 6.71 29.74
C ASN A 40 -1.73 5.36 29.27
N ASN A 41 -1.56 5.00 27.99
CA ASN A 41 -2.01 3.69 27.47
C ASN A 41 -1.45 2.49 28.25
N ARG A 42 -0.31 2.63 28.93
CA ARG A 42 0.27 1.57 29.78
C ARG A 42 -0.59 1.29 31.03
N TYR A 43 -1.25 2.31 31.57
CA TYR A 43 -2.06 2.21 32.79
C TYR A 43 -3.51 1.82 32.49
N ASN A 44 -3.96 1.99 31.24
CA ASN A 44 -5.33 1.72 30.84
C ASN A 44 -5.64 0.22 30.65
N ASN A 45 -4.61 -0.65 30.59
CA ASN A 45 -4.76 -2.08 30.32
C ASN A 45 -4.68 -2.96 31.59
N MET A 46 -4.76 -2.39 32.79
CA MET A 46 -4.52 -3.10 34.07
C MET A 46 -5.50 -4.27 34.35
N ASN A 47 -6.74 -4.20 33.82
CA ASN A 47 -7.81 -5.15 34.15
C ASN A 47 -8.16 -6.13 33.01
N GLY A 48 -7.29 -6.29 31.99
CA GLY A 48 -7.51 -7.20 30.86
C GLY A 48 -8.53 -6.72 29.81
N ASN A 49 -9.34 -5.70 30.11
CA ASN A 49 -10.26 -5.10 29.14
C ASN A 49 -9.51 -4.16 28.18
N LEU A 50 -9.30 -4.63 26.96
CA LEU A 50 -8.65 -3.86 25.89
C LEU A 50 -9.55 -2.74 25.39
N LEU A 51 -9.01 -1.52 25.32
CA LEU A 51 -9.68 -0.41 24.65
C LEU A 51 -9.90 -0.77 23.17
N GLY A 52 -11.11 -0.54 22.66
CA GLY A 52 -11.45 -0.84 21.27
C GLY A 52 -10.63 -0.04 20.24
N ALA A 53 -10.07 1.11 20.61
CA ALA A 53 -9.18 1.89 19.75
C ALA A 53 -7.70 1.45 19.84
N SER A 54 -7.35 0.55 20.77
CA SER A 54 -5.97 0.10 20.96
C SER A 54 -5.44 -0.68 19.76
N GLN A 55 -4.12 -0.67 19.58
CA GLN A 55 -3.45 -1.44 18.51
C GLN A 55 -3.68 -2.95 18.67
N GLN A 56 -3.69 -3.44 19.91
CA GLN A 56 -3.97 -4.84 20.23
C GLN A 56 -5.41 -5.22 19.84
N ALA A 57 -6.42 -4.41 20.19
CA ALA A 57 -7.79 -4.65 19.75
C ALA A 57 -7.94 -4.57 18.22
N ALA A 58 -7.24 -3.65 17.56
CA ALA A 58 -7.24 -3.54 16.10
C ALA A 58 -6.60 -4.77 15.43
N PHE A 59 -5.58 -5.36 16.05
CA PHE A 59 -4.96 -6.61 15.60
C PHE A 59 -5.93 -7.79 15.79
N LEU A 60 -6.53 -7.95 16.97
CA LEU A 60 -7.51 -9.04 17.26
C LEU A 60 -8.70 -9.02 16.29
N ARG A 61 -9.22 -7.84 15.95
CA ARG A 61 -10.29 -7.70 14.94
C ARG A 61 -9.92 -8.21 13.55
N LYS A 62 -8.63 -8.19 13.22
CA LYS A 62 -8.10 -8.54 11.90
C LYS A 62 -7.35 -9.86 11.89
N GLU A 63 -7.14 -10.49 13.03
CA GLU A 63 -6.32 -11.70 13.18
C GLU A 63 -6.75 -12.80 12.21
N ASN A 64 -8.05 -13.01 12.07
CA ASN A 64 -8.60 -14.02 11.16
C ASN A 64 -8.32 -13.72 9.68
N ILE A 65 -8.21 -12.45 9.31
CA ILE A 65 -7.99 -12.00 7.93
C ILE A 65 -6.50 -11.93 7.62
N ILE A 66 -5.66 -11.57 8.59
CA ILE A 66 -4.21 -11.45 8.39
C ILE A 66 -3.63 -12.83 8.01
N PRO A 67 -2.84 -12.92 6.93
CA PRO A 67 -2.30 -14.18 6.47
C PRO A 67 -1.27 -14.73 7.47
N ARG A 68 -1.18 -16.07 7.54
CA ARG A 68 -0.26 -16.76 8.45
C ARG A 68 1.20 -16.56 8.07
N ARG A 69 1.49 -16.55 6.77
CA ARG A 69 2.83 -16.41 6.20
C ARG A 69 3.09 -15.03 5.60
N SER A 70 4.36 -14.70 5.45
CA SER A 70 4.78 -13.49 4.74
C SER A 70 4.54 -13.63 3.23
N GLY A 71 4.54 -12.50 2.54
CA GLY A 71 4.57 -12.45 1.08
C GLY A 71 5.99 -12.36 0.52
N ALA A 72 6.10 -11.93 -0.73
CA ALA A 72 7.35 -11.58 -1.38
C ALA A 72 7.19 -10.30 -2.22
N LEU A 73 8.31 -9.62 -2.48
CA LEU A 73 8.39 -8.58 -3.49
C LEU A 73 8.76 -9.21 -4.83
N VAL A 74 8.07 -8.83 -5.89
CA VAL A 74 8.31 -9.37 -7.23
C VAL A 74 8.31 -8.25 -8.27
N ILE A 75 9.03 -8.46 -9.36
CA ILE A 75 9.12 -7.56 -10.49
C ILE A 75 8.18 -8.06 -11.58
N LYS A 76 7.27 -7.20 -12.05
CA LYS A 76 6.39 -7.54 -13.16
C LYS A 76 7.14 -7.53 -14.49
N GLN A 77 7.46 -8.70 -15.06
CA GLN A 77 8.21 -8.76 -16.32
C GLN A 77 7.31 -8.52 -17.55
N GLY A 78 6.15 -9.16 -17.60
CA GLY A 78 5.27 -9.07 -18.76
C GLY A 78 4.00 -9.90 -18.62
N MET A 79 3.22 -9.93 -19.70
CA MET A 79 2.06 -10.81 -19.82
C MET A 79 2.27 -11.76 -20.98
N THR A 80 1.84 -13.00 -20.79
CA THR A 80 1.89 -14.10 -21.76
C THR A 80 0.56 -14.85 -21.70
N GLY A 81 0.40 -15.90 -22.50
CA GLY A 81 -0.73 -16.81 -22.39
C GLY A 81 -0.21 -18.24 -22.17
N ILE A 82 -0.85 -18.97 -21.25
CA ILE A 82 -0.62 -20.39 -21.03
C ILE A 82 -1.84 -21.15 -21.54
N TYR A 83 -1.61 -22.29 -22.17
CA TYR A 83 -2.65 -23.23 -22.54
C TYR A 83 -2.80 -24.28 -21.45
N ASP A 84 -4.02 -24.50 -21.00
CA ASP A 84 -4.31 -25.63 -20.13
C ASP A 84 -4.20 -26.93 -20.95
N PRO A 85 -3.37 -27.90 -20.54
CA PRO A 85 -3.16 -29.12 -21.33
C PRO A 85 -4.42 -29.98 -21.46
N VAL A 86 -5.33 -29.91 -20.47
CA VAL A 86 -6.55 -30.72 -20.44
C VAL A 86 -7.69 -30.07 -21.24
N THR A 87 -7.89 -28.76 -21.12
CA THR A 87 -9.06 -28.08 -21.71
C THR A 87 -8.74 -27.37 -23.02
N ALA A 88 -7.46 -27.29 -23.41
CA ALA A 88 -6.94 -26.51 -24.53
C ALA A 88 -7.32 -25.01 -24.49
N ARG A 89 -7.83 -24.50 -23.36
CA ARG A 89 -8.19 -23.09 -23.21
C ARG A 89 -6.94 -22.25 -22.98
N ARG A 90 -6.85 -21.13 -23.70
CA ARG A 90 -5.80 -20.13 -23.51
C ARG A 90 -6.18 -19.19 -22.36
N GLN A 91 -5.36 -19.15 -21.32
CA GLN A 91 -5.52 -18.23 -20.20
C GLN A 91 -4.43 -17.14 -20.27
N ALA A 92 -4.83 -15.88 -20.12
CA ALA A 92 -3.88 -14.78 -20.01
C ALA A 92 -3.23 -14.80 -18.62
N CYS A 93 -1.91 -14.70 -18.57
CA CYS A 93 -1.13 -14.74 -17.34
C CYS A 93 -0.08 -13.63 -17.30
N THR A 94 0.28 -13.21 -16.08
CA THR A 94 1.36 -12.25 -15.83
C THR A 94 2.56 -12.99 -15.25
N VAL A 95 3.74 -12.73 -15.80
CA VAL A 95 5.02 -13.26 -15.33
C VAL A 95 5.59 -12.31 -14.28
N LEU A 96 5.78 -12.82 -13.06
CA LEU A 96 6.38 -12.10 -11.94
C LEU A 96 7.71 -12.77 -11.58
N GLN A 97 8.77 -11.98 -11.39
CA GLN A 97 10.10 -12.49 -11.08
C GLN A 97 10.52 -12.05 -9.67
N LEU A 98 11.04 -12.97 -8.87
CA LEU A 98 11.72 -12.67 -7.62
C LEU A 98 13.17 -12.32 -7.94
N ASP A 99 13.58 -11.09 -7.63
CA ASP A 99 14.96 -10.65 -7.73
C ASP A 99 15.54 -10.47 -6.32
N ARG A 100 16.41 -11.41 -5.92
CA ARG A 100 17.14 -11.45 -4.64
C ARG A 100 16.29 -10.97 -3.46
N CYS A 101 15.18 -11.67 -3.23
CA CYS A 101 14.26 -11.33 -2.14
C CYS A 101 14.83 -11.83 -0.82
N GLN A 102 15.05 -10.95 0.14
CA GLN A 102 15.65 -11.34 1.42
C GLN A 102 14.92 -10.69 2.59
N VAL A 103 14.89 -11.39 3.72
CA VAL A 103 14.32 -10.89 4.96
C VAL A 103 15.30 -9.96 5.65
N VAL A 104 14.89 -8.72 5.90
CA VAL A 104 15.76 -7.65 6.43
C VAL A 104 15.54 -7.43 7.93
N SER A 105 14.30 -7.43 8.40
CA SER A 105 13.97 -7.09 9.80
C SER A 105 12.58 -7.59 10.19
N HIS A 106 12.37 -7.75 11.50
CA HIS A 106 11.06 -8.11 12.07
C HIS A 106 10.39 -6.96 12.80
N LYS A 107 9.06 -6.92 12.71
CA LYS A 107 8.19 -6.13 13.58
C LYS A 107 7.51 -7.09 14.55
N THR A 108 7.79 -6.90 15.83
CA THR A 108 7.21 -7.70 16.92
C THR A 108 6.11 -6.94 17.67
N MET A 109 5.16 -7.69 18.23
CA MET A 109 4.02 -7.12 18.97
C MET A 109 4.47 -6.23 20.13
N ARG A 110 5.48 -6.64 20.91
CA ARG A 110 5.95 -5.87 22.08
C ARG A 110 6.57 -4.52 21.73
N LYS A 111 7.35 -4.45 20.63
CA LYS A 111 8.06 -3.22 20.23
C LYS A 111 7.22 -2.32 19.32
N HIS A 112 6.40 -2.92 18.45
CA HIS A 112 5.74 -2.20 17.35
C HIS A 112 4.20 -2.30 17.37
N GLY A 113 3.61 -3.18 18.20
CA GLY A 113 2.16 -3.35 18.29
C GLY A 113 1.52 -4.21 17.18
N TYR A 114 2.33 -4.85 16.33
CA TYR A 114 1.87 -5.80 15.32
C TYR A 114 3.02 -6.73 14.87
N TRP A 115 2.65 -7.83 14.22
CA TRP A 115 3.60 -8.76 13.60
C TRP A 115 3.77 -8.45 12.10
N ALA A 116 5.01 -8.29 11.64
CA ALA A 116 5.32 -8.18 10.23
C ALA A 116 6.77 -8.57 9.92
N VAL A 117 6.98 -9.06 8.71
CA VAL A 117 8.30 -9.33 8.14
C VAL A 117 8.63 -8.22 7.14
N GLN A 118 9.79 -7.57 7.31
CA GLN A 118 10.31 -6.63 6.33
C GLN A 118 11.16 -7.40 5.31
N ILE A 119 10.78 -7.29 4.04
CA ILE A 119 11.43 -7.98 2.93
C ILE A 119 12.02 -6.93 1.99
N GLY A 120 13.27 -7.16 1.61
CA GLY A 120 14.00 -6.43 0.58
C GLY A 120 13.98 -7.16 -0.74
N SER A 121 14.04 -6.43 -1.85
CA SER A 121 14.24 -7.00 -3.20
C SER A 121 15.22 -6.16 -4.01
N GLY A 122 15.91 -6.83 -4.93
CA GLY A 122 16.92 -6.26 -5.80
C GLY A 122 18.19 -5.85 -5.07
N THR A 123 19.16 -5.36 -5.84
CA THR A 123 20.44 -4.86 -5.31
C THR A 123 20.62 -3.41 -5.65
N THR A 124 21.35 -2.68 -4.81
CA THR A 124 21.71 -1.28 -5.06
C THR A 124 23.09 -1.00 -4.48
N GLU A 125 23.88 -0.22 -5.21
CA GLU A 125 25.20 0.21 -4.75
C GLU A 125 25.10 1.09 -3.50
N SER A 126 26.06 0.96 -2.60
CA SER A 126 26.08 1.69 -1.32
C SER A 126 26.04 3.21 -1.49
N ARG A 127 26.61 3.76 -2.58
CA ARG A 127 26.60 5.21 -2.87
C ARG A 127 25.21 5.76 -3.17
N ASN A 128 24.29 4.94 -3.67
CA ASN A 128 22.93 5.35 -4.01
C ASN A 128 21.98 5.28 -2.82
N VAL A 129 22.46 4.81 -1.66
CA VAL A 129 21.66 4.63 -0.44
C VAL A 129 22.06 5.64 0.63
N SER A 130 21.05 6.25 1.24
CA SER A 130 21.23 7.22 2.31
C SER A 130 21.94 6.59 3.51
N ARG A 131 22.73 7.40 4.24
CA ARG A 131 23.51 6.93 5.40
C ARG A 131 22.65 6.21 6.47
N PRO A 132 21.44 6.68 6.84
CA PRO A 132 20.60 5.98 7.82
C PRO A 132 20.18 4.58 7.34
N MET A 133 19.83 4.45 6.05
CA MET A 133 19.44 3.16 5.48
C MET A 133 20.63 2.18 5.41
N ARG A 134 21.84 2.68 5.10
CA ARG A 134 23.06 1.86 5.17
C ARG A 134 23.30 1.32 6.58
N GLY A 135 23.14 2.16 7.61
CA GLY A 135 23.23 1.74 9.01
C GLY A 135 22.15 0.70 9.37
N HIS A 136 20.93 0.85 8.84
CA HIS A 136 19.84 -0.12 9.04
C HIS A 136 20.19 -1.51 8.48
N PHE A 137 20.73 -1.58 7.26
CA PHE A 137 21.16 -2.86 6.66
C PHE A 137 22.36 -3.46 7.39
N ALA A 138 23.35 -2.63 7.75
CA ALA A 138 24.55 -3.08 8.48
C ALA A 138 24.20 -3.65 9.86
N ALA A 139 23.26 -3.04 10.59
CA ALA A 139 22.81 -3.50 11.89
C ALA A 139 22.06 -4.84 11.85
N GLN A 140 21.65 -5.29 10.66
CA GLN A 140 20.98 -6.58 10.46
C GLN A 140 21.87 -7.57 9.71
N GLU A 141 23.10 -7.18 9.33
CA GLU A 141 24.05 -8.00 8.58
C GLU A 141 23.51 -8.51 7.23
N VAL A 142 22.61 -7.73 6.61
CA VAL A 142 21.95 -8.08 5.34
C VAL A 142 22.48 -7.17 4.22
N PRO A 143 22.66 -7.69 2.98
CA PRO A 143 23.04 -6.86 1.84
C PRO A 143 22.01 -5.77 1.54
N ILE A 144 22.49 -4.68 0.94
CA ILE A 144 21.65 -3.53 0.60
C ILE A 144 20.65 -3.90 -0.49
N SER A 145 19.36 -3.85 -0.13
CA SER A 145 18.26 -4.04 -1.06
C SER A 145 17.81 -2.73 -1.69
N ARG A 146 17.28 -2.80 -2.92
CA ARG A 146 16.74 -1.63 -3.64
C ARG A 146 15.41 -1.17 -3.06
N ASP A 147 14.49 -2.12 -2.88
CA ASP A 147 13.12 -1.86 -2.46
C ASP A 147 12.84 -2.60 -1.15
N LEU A 148 12.07 -1.97 -0.26
CA LEU A 148 11.70 -2.52 1.05
C LEU A 148 10.19 -2.50 1.24
N ALA A 149 9.66 -3.58 1.79
CA ALA A 149 8.25 -3.70 2.10
C ALA A 149 7.99 -4.51 3.37
N GLU A 150 6.96 -4.11 4.13
CA GLU A 150 6.47 -4.90 5.25
C GLU A 150 5.30 -5.79 4.81
N PHE A 151 5.36 -7.05 5.21
CA PHE A 151 4.28 -8.02 5.07
C PHE A 151 3.78 -8.39 6.46
N ARG A 152 2.54 -8.00 6.75
CA ARG A 152 1.89 -8.36 8.01
C ARG A 152 1.60 -9.85 8.04
N VAL A 153 1.92 -10.45 9.17
CA VAL A 153 1.69 -11.86 9.46
C VAL A 153 0.81 -11.98 10.70
N ARG A 154 0.10 -13.11 10.83
CA ARG A 154 -0.81 -13.32 11.94
C ARG A 154 -0.04 -13.38 13.25
N ASN A 155 0.84 -14.37 13.41
CA ASN A 155 1.54 -14.65 14.67
C ASN A 155 3.05 -14.71 14.46
N GLU A 156 3.78 -14.91 15.56
CA GLU A 156 5.25 -15.11 15.56
C GLU A 156 5.70 -16.27 14.64
N ALA A 157 4.87 -17.31 14.50
CA ALA A 157 5.13 -18.43 13.59
C ALA A 157 5.27 -18.02 12.10
N GLY A 158 4.78 -16.84 11.72
CA GLY A 158 4.94 -16.29 10.38
C GLY A 158 6.24 -15.51 10.17
N LEU A 159 7.08 -15.37 11.19
CA LEU A 159 8.36 -14.68 11.11
C LEU A 159 9.42 -15.63 10.56
N ILE A 160 9.97 -15.28 9.39
CA ILE A 160 11.10 -15.98 8.77
C ILE A 160 12.39 -15.41 9.39
N PRO A 161 13.47 -16.19 9.63
CA PRO A 161 14.71 -15.63 10.15
C PRO A 161 15.27 -14.48 9.30
N VAL A 162 15.94 -13.51 9.96
CA VAL A 162 16.63 -12.42 9.23
C VAL A 162 17.76 -13.01 8.39
N GLY A 163 17.96 -12.50 7.19
CA GLY A 163 18.98 -12.98 6.27
C GLY A 163 18.52 -14.13 5.36
N THR A 164 17.37 -14.75 5.62
CA THR A 164 16.85 -15.81 4.74
C THR A 164 16.45 -15.25 3.37
N VAL A 165 16.88 -15.95 2.32
CA VAL A 165 16.50 -15.67 0.93
C VAL A 165 15.18 -16.35 0.61
N ILE A 166 14.24 -15.60 0.04
CA ILE A 166 12.92 -16.06 -0.37
C ILE A 166 12.97 -16.41 -1.86
N THR A 167 12.75 -17.68 -2.18
CA THR A 167 12.66 -18.20 -3.55
C THR A 167 11.20 -18.33 -4.01
N ALA A 168 11.01 -18.65 -5.30
CA ALA A 168 9.68 -18.85 -5.88
C ALA A 168 8.92 -20.04 -5.24
N ASP A 169 9.64 -20.97 -4.61
CA ASP A 169 9.10 -22.14 -3.86
C ASP A 169 8.17 -21.75 -2.71
N LEU A 170 8.18 -20.47 -2.31
CA LEU A 170 7.22 -19.93 -1.38
C LEU A 170 5.78 -20.19 -1.88
N PHE A 171 5.54 -20.16 -3.18
CA PHE A 171 4.21 -20.35 -3.76
C PHE A 171 4.07 -21.73 -4.39
N HIS A 172 2.85 -22.28 -4.32
CA HIS A 172 2.52 -23.55 -4.96
C HIS A 172 1.56 -23.34 -6.12
N GLU A 173 1.63 -24.21 -7.12
CA GLU A 173 0.69 -24.20 -8.24
C GLU A 173 -0.73 -24.46 -7.74
N GLY A 174 -1.70 -23.70 -8.26
CA GLY A 174 -3.10 -23.76 -7.82
C GLY A 174 -3.44 -22.89 -6.61
N GLN A 175 -2.45 -22.38 -5.88
CA GLN A 175 -2.66 -21.46 -4.76
C GLN A 175 -3.30 -20.14 -5.21
N CYS A 176 -4.14 -19.54 -4.35
CA CYS A 176 -4.68 -18.19 -4.57
C CYS A 176 -3.84 -17.14 -3.84
N VAL A 177 -3.49 -16.05 -4.56
CA VAL A 177 -2.67 -14.94 -4.06
C VAL A 177 -3.36 -13.59 -4.28
N ASP A 178 -3.10 -12.66 -3.38
CA ASP A 178 -3.43 -11.25 -3.49
C ASP A 178 -2.20 -10.46 -3.96
N VAL A 179 -2.38 -9.65 -4.99
CA VAL A 179 -1.32 -8.89 -5.62
C VAL A 179 -1.56 -7.39 -5.47
N ARG A 180 -0.59 -6.66 -4.90
CA ARG A 180 -0.66 -5.21 -4.69
C ARG A 180 0.44 -4.50 -5.45
N ALA A 181 0.10 -3.51 -6.27
CA ALA A 181 1.10 -2.69 -6.94
C ALA A 181 0.59 -1.28 -7.20
N ILE A 182 1.50 -0.41 -7.61
CA ILE A 182 1.16 0.96 -8.05
C ILE A 182 0.65 0.89 -9.49
N THR A 183 -0.53 1.46 -9.72
CA THR A 183 -1.16 1.52 -11.05
C THR A 183 -0.40 2.43 -12.01
N LYS A 184 -0.52 2.17 -13.32
CA LYS A 184 0.04 3.07 -14.35
C LYS A 184 -0.56 4.48 -14.20
N GLY A 185 0.30 5.49 -14.13
CA GLY A 185 -0.11 6.89 -14.12
C GLY A 185 -0.79 7.29 -15.42
N LYS A 186 -1.86 8.09 -15.33
CA LYS A 186 -2.62 8.60 -16.48
C LYS A 186 -2.64 10.15 -16.56
N GLY A 187 -1.86 10.83 -15.71
CA GLY A 187 -1.82 12.29 -15.63
C GLY A 187 -3.11 12.89 -15.07
N PHE A 188 -3.42 14.13 -15.45
CA PHE A 188 -4.72 14.76 -15.19
C PHE A 188 -5.77 14.18 -16.15
N ALA A 189 -6.83 13.61 -15.61
CA ALA A 189 -7.90 12.98 -16.36
C ALA A 189 -9.23 13.74 -16.15
N GLY A 190 -9.96 13.98 -17.24
CA GLY A 190 -11.32 14.52 -17.21
C GLY A 190 -12.35 13.54 -16.61
N GLY A 191 -13.57 14.04 -16.38
CA GLY A 191 -14.65 13.26 -15.75
C GLY A 191 -15.02 11.97 -16.50
N MET A 192 -15.00 12.00 -17.84
CA MET A 192 -15.29 10.82 -18.66
C MET A 192 -14.28 9.68 -18.43
N LYS A 193 -12.98 9.97 -18.49
CA LYS A 193 -11.93 8.96 -18.33
C LYS A 193 -11.77 8.49 -16.87
N ARG A 194 -11.92 9.40 -15.91
CA ARG A 194 -11.68 9.13 -14.49
C ARG A 194 -12.85 8.43 -13.80
N HIS A 195 -14.07 8.87 -14.12
CA HIS A 195 -15.30 8.44 -13.41
C HIS A 195 -16.35 7.82 -14.34
N GLY A 196 -16.09 7.73 -15.65
CA GLY A 196 -17.03 7.13 -16.60
C GLY A 196 -18.23 8.02 -16.94
N PHE A 197 -18.12 9.35 -16.85
CA PHE A 197 -19.21 10.25 -17.27
C PHE A 197 -19.52 10.10 -18.76
N SER A 198 -20.80 10.16 -19.12
CA SER A 198 -21.30 9.99 -20.50
C SER A 198 -21.01 11.19 -21.41
N GLY A 199 -20.83 12.39 -20.86
CA GLY A 199 -20.70 13.63 -21.64
C GLY A 199 -22.07 14.23 -22.00
N GLN A 200 -22.06 15.16 -22.95
CA GLN A 200 -23.26 15.82 -23.51
C GLN A 200 -23.43 15.44 -24.99
N PRO A 201 -24.59 15.72 -25.62
CA PRO A 201 -24.82 15.40 -27.03
C PRO A 201 -23.74 16.00 -27.96
N ALA A 202 -23.54 15.36 -29.11
CA ALA A 202 -22.50 15.77 -30.07
C ALA A 202 -22.97 16.86 -31.05
N SER A 203 -24.17 16.72 -31.64
CA SER A 203 -24.61 17.54 -32.79
C SER A 203 -25.86 18.38 -32.54
N HIS A 204 -26.74 17.99 -31.61
CA HIS A 204 -28.03 18.66 -31.40
C HIS A 204 -27.90 19.89 -30.49
N GLY A 205 -27.32 20.97 -31.03
CA GLY A 205 -27.29 22.30 -30.38
C GLY A 205 -26.37 22.42 -29.17
N THR A 206 -25.56 21.41 -28.87
CA THR A 206 -24.59 21.49 -27.77
C THR A 206 -23.44 22.42 -28.15
N SER A 207 -23.22 23.46 -27.36
CA SER A 207 -22.13 24.41 -27.56
C SER A 207 -21.00 24.15 -26.56
N LEU A 208 -19.80 23.81 -27.05
CA LEU A 208 -18.51 23.73 -26.34
C LEU A 208 -18.42 22.78 -25.13
N THR A 209 -19.48 22.01 -24.84
CA THR A 209 -19.62 21.25 -23.57
C THR A 209 -19.74 19.74 -23.75
N HIS A 210 -19.45 19.21 -24.95
CA HIS A 210 -19.58 17.78 -25.28
C HIS A 210 -18.93 16.83 -24.26
N ARG A 211 -17.82 17.25 -23.64
CA ARG A 211 -17.06 16.45 -22.66
C ARG A 211 -17.07 17.03 -21.24
N ALA A 212 -17.92 18.02 -20.99
CA ALA A 212 -18.04 18.66 -19.69
C ALA A 212 -18.74 17.73 -18.68
N MET A 213 -18.54 17.98 -17.39
CA MET A 213 -19.14 17.17 -16.32
C MET A 213 -20.63 17.44 -16.08
N GLY A 214 -21.18 18.53 -16.62
CA GLY A 214 -22.52 19.02 -16.28
C GLY A 214 -22.55 19.67 -14.88
N SER A 215 -23.67 19.56 -14.19
CA SER A 215 -23.87 20.22 -12.89
C SER A 215 -23.00 19.63 -11.76
N ALA A 216 -22.37 20.51 -10.98
CA ALA A 216 -21.58 20.13 -9.81
C ALA A 216 -22.42 19.83 -8.56
N GLY A 217 -23.67 20.30 -8.49
CA GLY A 217 -24.53 20.15 -7.32
C GLY A 217 -25.91 20.78 -7.52
N ALA A 218 -26.81 20.57 -6.54
CA ALA A 218 -28.10 21.25 -6.51
C ALA A 218 -27.95 22.68 -5.93
N SER A 219 -29.04 23.44 -5.98
CA SER A 219 -29.10 24.82 -5.48
C SER A 219 -29.20 24.88 -3.94
N GLN A 220 -29.83 25.92 -3.40
CA GLN A 220 -29.84 26.29 -1.97
C GLN A 220 -30.24 25.15 -1.02
N GLY A 221 -31.23 24.34 -1.38
CA GLY A 221 -31.69 23.22 -0.54
C GLY A 221 -30.62 22.16 -0.24
N SER A 222 -29.53 22.12 -1.02
CA SER A 222 -28.40 21.21 -0.78
C SER A 222 -27.23 21.84 0.00
N GLY A 223 -27.43 23.05 0.53
CA GLY A 223 -26.45 23.76 1.36
C GLY A 223 -25.55 24.74 0.59
N SER A 224 -25.96 25.16 -0.61
CA SER A 224 -25.30 26.19 -1.44
C SER A 224 -23.80 26.00 -1.63
N ARG A 225 -23.33 24.75 -1.69
CA ARG A 225 -21.92 24.39 -1.85
C ARG A 225 -21.77 23.06 -2.56
N VAL A 226 -20.59 22.80 -3.13
CA VAL A 226 -20.25 21.47 -3.62
C VAL A 226 -19.97 20.55 -2.44
N LEU A 227 -20.68 19.41 -2.40
CA LEU A 227 -20.50 18.44 -1.32
C LEU A 227 -19.12 17.75 -1.41
N PRO A 228 -18.45 17.47 -0.27
CA PRO A 228 -17.22 16.71 -0.24
C PRO A 228 -17.41 15.33 -0.86
N GLY A 229 -16.40 14.84 -1.59
CA GLY A 229 -16.48 13.56 -2.30
C GLY A 229 -17.18 13.62 -3.66
N LYS A 230 -17.61 14.80 -4.13
CA LYS A 230 -18.12 14.97 -5.49
C LYS A 230 -17.06 14.56 -6.52
N ARG A 231 -17.44 13.65 -7.43
CA ARG A 231 -16.58 13.17 -8.51
C ARG A 231 -16.30 14.31 -9.51
N MET A 232 -15.02 14.67 -9.66
CA MET A 232 -14.53 15.71 -10.57
C MET A 232 -13.26 15.26 -11.31
N ALA A 233 -12.88 16.02 -12.34
CA ALA A 233 -11.60 15.84 -13.03
C ALA A 233 -10.42 15.94 -12.05
N GLY A 234 -9.31 15.29 -12.37
CA GLY A 234 -8.13 15.29 -11.50
C GLY A 234 -7.10 14.25 -11.88
N ARG A 235 -6.02 14.17 -11.10
CA ARG A 235 -4.97 13.15 -11.29
C ARG A 235 -5.56 11.75 -11.19
N MET A 236 -5.15 10.86 -12.10
CA MET A 236 -5.60 9.47 -12.17
C MET A 236 -4.41 8.52 -12.29
N GLY A 237 -4.48 7.40 -11.56
CA GLY A 237 -3.42 6.38 -11.54
C GLY A 237 -2.22 6.79 -10.69
N GLY A 238 -1.20 5.93 -10.61
CA GLY A 238 -0.11 6.11 -9.64
C GLY A 238 -0.52 5.83 -8.20
N GLU A 239 -1.67 5.18 -8.01
CA GLU A 239 -2.22 4.79 -6.71
C GLU A 239 -2.05 3.28 -6.51
N ARG A 240 -1.99 2.84 -5.25
CA ARG A 240 -1.89 1.42 -4.89
C ARG A 240 -3.22 0.72 -5.15
N HIS A 241 -3.19 -0.33 -5.96
CA HIS A 241 -4.35 -1.18 -6.23
C HIS A 241 -4.04 -2.62 -5.83
N THR A 242 -5.04 -3.29 -5.26
CA THR A 242 -4.96 -4.71 -4.91
C THR A 242 -5.90 -5.49 -5.81
N ILE A 243 -5.39 -6.51 -6.49
CA ILE A 243 -6.19 -7.52 -7.18
C ILE A 243 -6.14 -8.78 -6.32
N GLN A 244 -7.30 -9.31 -5.96
CA GLN A 244 -7.41 -10.42 -5.02
C GLN A 244 -7.70 -11.74 -5.74
N ASN A 245 -7.36 -12.85 -5.09
CA ASN A 245 -7.70 -14.21 -5.52
C ASN A 245 -7.19 -14.58 -6.92
N LEU A 246 -5.99 -14.14 -7.28
CA LEU A 246 -5.36 -14.59 -8.51
C LEU A 246 -4.78 -15.99 -8.31
N LYS A 247 -4.95 -16.89 -9.28
CA LYS A 247 -4.43 -18.26 -9.21
C LYS A 247 -2.97 -18.28 -9.66
N VAL A 248 -2.12 -18.96 -8.91
CA VAL A 248 -0.76 -19.30 -9.35
C VAL A 248 -0.87 -20.44 -10.36
N MET A 249 -0.42 -20.19 -11.58
CA MET A 249 -0.55 -21.12 -12.71
C MET A 249 0.68 -22.01 -12.85
N LYS A 250 1.87 -21.44 -12.65
CA LYS A 250 3.15 -22.15 -12.75
C LYS A 250 4.18 -21.50 -11.85
N VAL A 251 5.05 -22.29 -11.26
CA VAL A 251 6.19 -21.83 -10.46
C VAL A 251 7.47 -22.40 -11.05
N ASP A 252 8.45 -21.55 -11.28
CA ASP A 252 9.77 -21.92 -11.78
C ASP A 252 10.83 -21.45 -10.78
N LYS A 253 11.40 -22.42 -10.07
CA LYS A 253 12.40 -22.19 -9.01
C LYS A 253 13.72 -21.66 -9.55
N GLU A 254 14.18 -22.22 -10.68
CA GLU A 254 15.52 -21.94 -11.23
C GLU A 254 15.60 -20.49 -11.70
N ASN A 255 14.57 -20.02 -12.39
CA ASN A 255 14.49 -18.65 -12.88
C ASN A 255 13.92 -17.67 -11.85
N GLY A 256 13.40 -18.16 -10.72
CA GLY A 256 12.72 -17.36 -9.70
C GLY A 256 11.43 -16.73 -10.22
N ILE A 257 10.67 -17.43 -11.06
CA ILE A 257 9.48 -16.91 -11.74
C ILE A 257 8.22 -17.51 -11.14
N VAL A 258 7.23 -16.67 -10.89
CA VAL A 258 5.87 -17.05 -10.50
C VAL A 258 4.92 -16.51 -11.56
N VAL A 259 4.17 -17.41 -12.19
CA VAL A 259 3.19 -17.05 -13.20
C VAL A 259 1.80 -17.03 -12.58
N VAL A 260 1.15 -15.87 -12.65
CA VAL A 260 -0.16 -15.64 -12.02
C VAL A 260 -1.22 -15.41 -13.09
N SER A 261 -2.42 -15.95 -12.90
CA SER A 261 -3.56 -15.74 -13.80
C SER A 261 -3.95 -14.25 -13.86
N GLY A 262 -4.30 -13.77 -15.04
CA GLY A 262 -4.93 -12.45 -15.21
C GLY A 262 -3.97 -11.25 -15.14
N PRO A 263 -4.54 -10.03 -15.06
CA PRO A 263 -3.77 -8.80 -15.06
C PRO A 263 -3.22 -8.46 -13.67
N VAL A 264 -2.01 -7.89 -13.63
CA VAL A 264 -1.40 -7.29 -12.44
C VAL A 264 -1.30 -5.77 -12.62
N PRO A 265 -1.55 -4.94 -11.60
CA PRO A 265 -1.43 -3.49 -11.74
C PRO A 265 0.02 -3.05 -12.04
N GLY A 266 0.17 -1.90 -12.69
CA GLY A 266 1.48 -1.27 -12.93
C GLY A 266 2.13 -1.57 -14.30
N PRO A 267 3.17 -0.79 -14.65
CA PRO A 267 3.97 -1.01 -15.86
C PRO A 267 4.89 -2.23 -15.73
N LYS A 268 5.52 -2.63 -16.84
CA LYS A 268 6.60 -3.63 -16.79
C LYS A 268 7.74 -3.10 -15.91
N LYS A 269 8.48 -3.99 -15.25
CA LYS A 269 9.56 -3.73 -14.28
C LYS A 269 9.13 -2.97 -13.02
N SER A 270 7.84 -2.86 -12.74
CA SER A 270 7.38 -2.31 -11.46
C SER A 270 7.43 -3.36 -10.37
N ILE A 271 7.67 -2.91 -9.13
CA ILE A 271 7.60 -3.74 -7.94
C ILE A 271 6.15 -4.02 -7.60
N VAL A 272 5.91 -5.27 -7.26
CA VAL A 272 4.62 -5.85 -6.95
C VAL A 272 4.77 -6.62 -5.66
N HIS A 273 3.80 -6.47 -4.76
CA HIS A 273 3.72 -7.26 -3.55
C HIS A 273 2.81 -8.44 -3.83
N ILE A 274 3.30 -9.65 -3.62
CA ILE A 274 2.52 -10.88 -3.70
C ILE A 274 2.39 -11.48 -2.30
N GLN A 275 1.18 -11.87 -1.91
CA GLN A 275 0.90 -12.46 -0.61
C GLN A 275 -0.25 -13.46 -0.76
N ASP A 276 -0.40 -14.39 0.18
CA ASP A 276 -1.56 -15.27 0.22
C ASP A 276 -2.88 -14.51 0.19
N ALA A 277 -3.87 -15.08 -0.49
CA ALA A 277 -5.19 -14.48 -0.60
C ALA A 277 -5.89 -14.41 0.77
N LEU A 278 -6.51 -13.27 1.07
CA LEU A 278 -7.21 -13.06 2.35
C LEU A 278 -8.57 -13.78 2.42
N LYS A 279 -9.20 -14.04 1.27
CA LYS A 279 -10.58 -14.54 1.17
C LYS A 279 -10.69 -16.02 0.79
N LYS A 280 -9.56 -16.69 0.59
CA LYS A 280 -9.49 -18.10 0.18
C LYS A 280 -8.78 -18.91 1.26
N PRO A 281 -9.04 -20.22 1.37
CA PRO A 281 -8.30 -21.06 2.28
C PRO A 281 -6.81 -20.96 1.96
N TRP A 282 -6.01 -20.81 3.00
CA TRP A 282 -4.56 -20.72 2.85
C TRP A 282 -3.98 -22.10 2.56
N ALA A 283 -2.98 -22.13 1.69
CA ALA A 283 -2.19 -23.34 1.50
C ALA A 283 -1.45 -23.67 2.80
N GLU A 284 -1.15 -24.95 3.01
CA GLU A 284 -0.24 -25.37 4.07
C GLU A 284 1.13 -24.72 3.87
N ALA A 285 1.77 -24.30 4.96
CA ALA A 285 3.03 -23.59 4.88
C ALA A 285 4.12 -24.57 4.39
N PRO A 286 4.91 -24.23 3.35
CA PRO A 286 6.11 -24.96 3.07
C PRO A 286 7.06 -24.80 4.26
N THR A 287 7.64 -25.91 4.69
CA THR A 287 8.68 -25.94 5.71
C THR A 287 9.89 -25.22 5.14
N PHE A 288 10.22 -24.03 5.68
CA PHE A 288 11.54 -23.48 5.45
C PHE A 288 12.55 -24.43 6.11
N PRO A 289 13.65 -24.80 5.44
CA PRO A 289 14.73 -25.45 6.16
C PRO A 289 15.14 -24.50 7.29
N ALA A 290 15.16 -25.02 8.52
CA ALA A 290 15.77 -24.31 9.63
C ALA A 290 17.18 -23.90 9.18
N PRO A 291 17.69 -22.71 9.53
CA PRO A 291 19.08 -22.39 9.24
C PRO A 291 19.93 -23.54 9.79
N GLU A 292 20.74 -24.16 8.95
CA GLU A 292 21.77 -25.09 9.41
C GLU A 292 22.62 -24.30 10.41
N VAL A 293 22.40 -24.55 11.69
CA VAL A 293 23.27 -24.06 12.75
C VAL A 293 24.58 -24.76 12.47
N ALA A 294 25.54 -24.04 11.90
CA ALA A 294 26.89 -24.54 11.74
C ALA A 294 27.38 -24.97 13.13
N ALA A 295 27.41 -26.28 13.37
CA ALA A 295 27.95 -26.85 14.58
C ALA A 295 29.41 -26.39 14.67
N THR A 296 29.69 -25.60 15.70
CA THR A 296 31.04 -25.22 16.11
C THR A 296 31.48 -26.12 17.23
#